data_AF-A0AAV2STL9-F1
#
_entry.id   AF-A0AAV2STL9-F1
#
_cell.length_a   1.000
_cell.length_b   1.000
_cell.length_c   1.000
_cell.angle_alpha   90.00
_cell.angle_beta   90.00
_cell.angle_gamma   90.00
#
_symmetry.space_group_name_H-M   'P 1'
#
loop_
_entity.id
_entity.type
_entity.pdbx_description
1 polymer ?
#
loop_
_entity_poly.entity_id
_entity_poly.type
_entity_poly.pdbx_seq_one_letter_code
_entity_poly.pdbx_strand_id
1 'polypeptide(L)'
;MLGNQRVKPETRHTHSSEVFDASGPGCTYPFEPVGNGNCYFFSDEERNFQGAEIACQSLTQGHEYQAYLAVLGLDRLEDEALLNTVVSKGDTFWVGGQKDDSNIWYWSDDRAIDMEAHYWFYYEPNEDTNECAITNITISTNYNRGHIYDSDCSTSRKFICQTGCPFNFRRIGKFCYLISSELGLSAIHWQDARDYCQALAVPAGHHADLAVLGMPEQDDYHLLNTLLSSYDSNTWIGGFAETDCNYVWVDGREIPSSSLYWDSNGSEPACSTEKFTYLTHVTALNRTYLRDATDGSRPFICQMFATTQRT
;
A
#
# COMPACT_ATOMS: atom_id res chain seq x y z
N MET A 1 -43.59 -34.75 59.49
CA MET A 1 -42.71 -33.60 59.21
C MET A 1 -41.81 -33.99 58.05
N LEU A 2 -41.98 -33.32 56.91
CA LEU A 2 -41.20 -33.50 55.68
C LEU A 2 -39.91 -32.69 55.79
N GLY A 3 -38.78 -33.28 55.39
CA GLY A 3 -37.51 -32.58 55.25
C GLY A 3 -36.80 -33.08 54.00
N ASN A 4 -36.93 -32.32 52.92
CA ASN A 4 -36.35 -32.57 51.61
C ASN A 4 -35.54 -31.32 51.24
N GLN A 5 -34.23 -31.42 50.98
CA GLN A 5 -33.44 -30.44 50.21
C GLN A 5 -32.03 -31.03 49.98
N ARG A 6 -31.78 -31.55 48.78
CA ARG A 6 -31.13 -30.91 47.60
C ARG A 6 -29.62 -30.70 47.77
N VAL A 7 -28.89 -31.64 47.18
CA VAL A 7 -27.45 -31.58 46.84
C VAL A 7 -27.22 -30.44 45.84
N LYS A 8 -26.22 -29.59 46.10
CA LYS A 8 -25.72 -28.55 45.18
C LYS A 8 -24.85 -29.19 44.09
N PRO A 9 -24.94 -28.77 42.82
CA PRO A 9 -24.07 -29.27 41.76
C PRO A 9 -22.71 -28.56 41.76
N GLU A 10 -21.66 -29.34 41.50
CA GLU A 10 -20.29 -28.88 41.23
C GLU A 10 -20.23 -28.04 39.95
N THR A 11 -19.69 -26.82 40.08
CA THR A 11 -19.35 -25.96 38.95
C THR A 11 -18.02 -26.39 38.34
N ARG A 12 -18.12 -26.89 37.10
CA ARG A 12 -17.04 -27.21 36.17
C ARG A 12 -16.23 -25.94 35.86
N HIS A 13 -14.94 -25.93 36.19
CA HIS A 13 -14.02 -24.89 35.73
C HIS A 13 -13.79 -25.05 34.22
N THR A 14 -14.49 -24.25 33.42
CA THR A 14 -14.10 -23.97 32.04
C THR A 14 -13.09 -22.82 32.07
N HIS A 15 -11.87 -23.07 31.59
CA HIS A 15 -10.95 -22.02 31.18
C HIS A 15 -11.61 -21.19 30.07
N SER A 16 -12.14 -20.01 30.43
CA SER A 16 -12.42 -18.97 29.45
C SER A 16 -11.09 -18.30 29.12
N SER A 17 -10.54 -18.63 27.96
CA SER A 17 -9.56 -17.77 27.29
C SER A 17 -10.34 -16.57 26.74
N GLU A 18 -10.58 -15.58 27.60
CA GLU A 18 -11.01 -14.26 27.14
C GLU A 18 -9.76 -13.58 26.54
N VAL A 19 -9.59 -13.75 25.23
CA VAL A 19 -8.74 -12.86 24.45
C VAL A 19 -9.44 -11.51 24.46
N PHE A 20 -8.79 -10.52 25.06
CA PHE A 20 -9.22 -9.13 25.05
C PHE A 20 -9.20 -8.61 23.60
N ASP A 21 -10.31 -8.76 22.90
CA ASP A 21 -10.58 -8.03 21.67
C ASP A 21 -11.12 -6.66 22.05
N ALA A 22 -10.20 -5.72 22.29
CA ALA A 22 -10.52 -4.30 22.42
C ALA A 22 -10.19 -3.58 21.11
N SER A 23 -10.76 -4.05 20.01
CA SER A 23 -10.71 -3.36 18.72
C SER A 23 -11.83 -2.30 18.66
N GLY A 24 -11.43 -1.03 18.64
CA GLY A 24 -12.23 0.00 17.99
C GLY A 24 -12.28 -0.27 16.47
N PRO A 25 -13.20 0.34 15.72
CA PRO A 25 -13.34 0.03 14.29
C PRO A 25 -12.09 0.50 13.54
N GLY A 26 -11.31 -0.43 12.98
CA GLY A 26 -10.33 -0.15 11.92
C GLY A 26 -9.01 -0.91 11.96
N CYS A 27 -8.41 -1.09 13.14
CA CYS A 27 -7.06 -1.66 13.27
C CYS A 27 -7.00 -2.84 14.24
N THR A 28 -6.30 -3.90 13.84
CA THR A 28 -6.03 -5.06 14.71
C THR A 28 -4.89 -4.71 15.67
N TYR A 29 -5.05 -5.04 16.95
CA TYR A 29 -3.96 -4.94 17.93
C TYR A 29 -2.68 -5.63 17.40
N PRO A 30 -1.48 -5.02 17.52
CA PRO A 30 -1.16 -3.85 18.35
C PRO A 30 -1.24 -2.49 17.63
N PHE A 31 -1.86 -2.44 16.45
CA PHE A 31 -1.96 -1.21 15.68
C PHE A 31 -3.09 -0.32 16.18
N GLU A 32 -2.83 0.99 16.24
CA GLU A 32 -3.80 2.04 16.52
C GLU A 32 -4.11 2.86 15.24
N PRO A 33 -5.37 3.30 15.06
CA PRO A 33 -5.74 4.13 13.93
C PRO A 33 -5.20 5.56 14.09
N VAL A 34 -4.61 6.10 13.03
CA VAL A 34 -4.18 7.50 12.91
C VAL A 34 -4.75 8.09 11.62
N GLY A 35 -5.13 9.38 11.64
CA GLY A 35 -5.70 10.05 10.47
C GLY A 35 -7.04 9.46 10.06
N ASN A 36 -7.24 9.21 8.76
CA ASN A 36 -8.47 8.59 8.25
C ASN A 36 -8.49 7.05 8.38
N GLY A 37 -7.82 6.50 9.40
CA GLY A 37 -7.88 5.07 9.73
C GLY A 37 -6.69 4.24 9.23
N ASN A 38 -5.55 4.87 8.93
CA ASN A 38 -4.30 4.14 8.71
C ASN A 38 -3.84 3.50 10.04
N CYS A 39 -3.31 2.28 9.98
CA CYS A 39 -2.96 1.49 11.16
C CYS A 39 -1.47 1.54 11.45
N TYR A 40 -1.11 2.12 12.60
CA TYR A 40 0.27 2.29 13.04
C TYR A 40 0.53 1.64 14.39
N PHE A 41 1.72 1.09 14.56
CA PHE A 41 2.24 0.64 15.85
C PHE A 41 3.46 1.49 16.19
N PHE A 42 3.45 2.11 17.37
CA PHE A 42 4.58 2.90 17.88
C PHE A 42 5.34 2.05 18.88
N SER A 43 6.60 1.73 18.60
CA SER A 43 7.39 0.88 19.49
C SER A 43 7.75 1.59 20.79
N ASP A 44 7.77 0.84 21.89
CA ASP A 44 8.41 1.27 23.13
C ASP A 44 9.90 0.92 23.17
N GLU A 45 10.31 -0.09 22.40
CA GLU A 45 11.68 -0.54 22.33
C GLU A 45 12.48 0.17 21.25
N GLU A 46 13.79 0.26 21.47
CA GLU A 46 14.74 0.82 20.52
C GLU A 46 15.47 -0.28 19.75
N ARG A 47 15.68 -0.03 18.46
CA ARG A 47 16.43 -0.87 17.53
C ARG A 47 17.20 0.01 16.55
N ASN A 48 18.26 -0.52 15.96
CA ASN A 48 18.80 0.08 14.74
C ASN A 48 17.80 -0.06 13.59
N PHE A 49 18.01 0.65 12.48
CA PHE A 49 17.03 0.69 11.38
C PHE A 49 16.66 -0.70 10.87
N GLN A 50 17.66 -1.54 10.57
CA GLN A 50 17.44 -2.92 10.11
C GLN A 50 16.71 -3.76 11.16
N GLY A 51 17.05 -3.62 12.44
CA GLY A 51 16.37 -4.32 13.53
C GLY A 51 14.91 -3.86 13.71
N ALA A 52 14.63 -2.58 13.46
CA ALA A 52 13.29 -2.03 13.49
C ALA A 52 12.43 -2.55 12.33
N GLU A 53 13.00 -2.64 11.12
CA GLU A 53 12.34 -3.24 9.96
C GLU A 53 11.94 -4.70 10.22
N ILE A 54 12.88 -5.51 10.71
CA ILE A 54 12.62 -6.91 11.10
C ILE A 54 11.54 -6.99 12.19
N ALA A 55 11.56 -6.07 13.16
CA ALA A 55 10.56 -6.03 14.22
C ALA A 55 9.16 -5.75 13.66
N CYS A 56 9.02 -4.78 12.74
CA CYS A 56 7.76 -4.52 12.06
C CYS A 56 7.24 -5.72 11.29
N GLN A 57 8.09 -6.36 10.49
CA GLN A 57 7.73 -7.56 9.72
C GLN A 57 7.27 -8.71 10.62
N SER A 58 7.81 -8.79 11.85
CA SER A 58 7.50 -9.84 12.81
C SER A 58 6.13 -9.64 13.49
N LEU A 59 5.61 -8.41 13.57
CA LEU A 59 4.30 -8.10 14.21
C LEU A 59 3.11 -8.75 13.49
N THR A 60 3.28 -9.09 12.22
CA THR A 60 2.23 -9.70 11.42
C THR A 60 2.69 -11.03 10.79
N GLN A 61 3.73 -11.66 11.34
CA GLN A 61 4.20 -12.96 10.87
C GLN A 61 3.09 -14.02 11.04
N GLY A 62 2.64 -14.60 9.93
CA GLY A 62 1.53 -15.57 9.92
C GLY A 62 0.13 -14.93 9.88
N HIS A 63 0.04 -13.60 9.75
CA HIS A 63 -1.19 -12.87 9.50
C HIS A 63 -1.35 -12.50 8.03
N GLU A 64 -2.57 -12.16 7.63
CA GLU A 64 -2.93 -11.85 6.24
C GLU A 64 -2.32 -10.53 5.72
N TYR A 65 -1.87 -9.65 6.62
CA TYR A 65 -1.31 -8.33 6.32
C TYR A 65 0.18 -8.29 6.65
N GLN A 66 0.97 -7.53 5.88
CA GLN A 66 2.35 -7.25 6.26
C GLN A 66 2.46 -5.90 6.98
N ALA A 67 3.37 -5.84 7.95
CA ALA A 67 3.80 -4.61 8.58
C ALA A 67 5.24 -4.28 8.20
N TYR A 68 5.49 -3.00 7.97
CA TYR A 68 6.76 -2.43 7.56
C TYR A 68 6.96 -1.10 8.27
N LEU A 69 8.16 -0.52 8.21
CA LEU A 69 8.39 0.81 8.76
C LEU A 69 7.51 1.84 8.05
N ALA A 70 6.84 2.70 8.81
CA ALA A 70 5.85 3.66 8.31
C ALA A 70 6.40 4.57 7.21
N VAL A 71 5.55 4.90 6.22
CA VAL A 71 5.94 5.73 5.07
C VAL A 71 5.11 7.01 5.01
N LEU A 72 5.67 8.07 4.42
CA LEU A 72 4.99 9.34 4.18
C LEU A 72 4.91 9.67 2.68
N GLY A 73 4.20 10.72 2.31
CA GLY A 73 4.13 11.24 0.94
C GLY A 73 3.10 10.56 0.06
N LEU A 74 2.10 9.92 0.66
CA LEU A 74 0.96 9.34 -0.05
C LEU A 74 -0.24 10.29 -0.04
N ASP A 75 -0.46 10.97 1.09
CA ASP A 75 -1.48 11.99 1.24
C ASP A 75 -1.01 12.99 2.32
N ARG A 76 -1.14 14.28 2.03
CA ARG A 76 -0.65 15.33 2.92
C ARG A 76 -1.36 15.35 4.27
N LEU A 77 -2.66 15.09 4.31
CA LEU A 77 -3.42 15.10 5.57
C LEU A 77 -3.08 13.89 6.43
N GLU A 78 -2.81 12.74 5.80
CA GLU A 78 -2.32 11.55 6.50
C GLU A 78 -0.89 11.76 7.06
N ASP A 79 -0.01 12.36 6.26
CA ASP A 79 1.34 12.73 6.70
C ASP A 79 1.27 13.67 7.92
N GLU A 80 0.42 14.71 7.85
CA GLU A 80 0.20 15.63 8.95
C GLU A 80 -0.41 14.94 10.19
N ALA A 81 -1.32 13.99 10.01
CA ALA A 81 -1.90 13.22 11.11
C ALA A 81 -0.86 12.34 11.82
N LEU A 82 -0.02 11.63 11.06
CA LEU A 82 1.07 10.82 11.61
C LEU A 82 2.09 11.70 12.35
N LEU A 83 2.56 12.78 11.72
CA LEU A 83 3.55 13.68 12.31
C LEU A 83 3.03 14.41 13.57
N ASN A 84 1.75 14.79 13.60
CA ASN A 84 1.12 15.33 14.81
C ASN A 84 1.01 14.28 15.91
N THR A 85 0.79 13.01 15.54
CA THR A 85 0.77 11.91 16.50
C THR A 85 2.16 11.70 17.10
N VAL A 86 3.24 11.74 16.29
CA VAL A 86 4.63 11.72 16.78
C VAL A 86 4.89 12.82 17.80
N VAL A 87 4.47 14.06 17.49
CA VAL A 87 4.57 15.19 18.43
C VAL A 87 3.85 14.89 19.75
N SER A 88 2.66 14.29 19.70
CA SER A 88 1.88 13.93 20.89
C SER A 88 2.54 12.83 21.73
N LYS A 89 3.25 11.89 21.09
CA LYS A 89 4.00 10.82 21.77
C LYS A 89 5.29 11.35 22.42
N GLY A 90 5.82 12.47 21.93
CA GLY A 90 6.96 13.15 22.55
C GLY A 90 8.30 12.44 22.33
N ASP A 91 8.43 11.68 21.25
CA ASP A 91 9.60 10.85 20.96
C ASP A 91 10.07 10.97 19.50
N THR A 92 11.23 10.37 19.20
CA THR A 92 11.81 10.29 17.85
C THR A 92 11.76 8.84 17.39
N PHE A 93 11.25 8.62 16.17
CA PHE A 93 11.07 7.26 15.65
C PHE A 93 11.69 7.08 14.28
N TRP A 94 12.24 5.90 14.01
CA TRP A 94 12.48 5.42 12.65
C TRP A 94 11.16 5.38 11.87
N VAL A 95 11.23 5.83 10.62
CA VAL A 95 10.25 5.63 9.55
C VAL A 95 10.96 5.03 8.34
N GLY A 96 10.23 4.49 7.38
CA GLY A 96 10.76 3.60 6.35
C GLY A 96 11.60 4.26 5.27
N GLY A 97 12.12 5.47 5.46
CA GLY A 97 12.96 6.14 4.47
C GLY A 97 14.42 5.70 4.60
N GLN A 98 15.08 5.38 3.51
CA GLN A 98 16.52 5.10 3.47
C GLN A 98 17.12 5.45 2.11
N LYS A 99 18.44 5.49 2.05
CA LYS A 99 19.22 5.83 0.86
C LYS A 99 19.84 4.57 0.24
N ASP A 100 19.88 4.50 -1.09
CA ASP A 100 20.55 3.39 -1.80
C ASP A 100 22.03 3.71 -2.06
N ASP A 101 22.76 2.74 -2.63
CA ASP A 101 24.16 2.90 -3.02
C ASP A 101 24.39 4.00 -4.08
N SER A 102 23.31 4.48 -4.74
CA SER A 102 23.32 5.55 -5.73
C SER A 102 22.94 6.92 -5.14
N ASN A 103 22.84 7.04 -3.81
CA ASN A 103 22.41 8.23 -3.07
C ASN A 103 20.96 8.66 -3.34
N ILE A 104 20.10 7.75 -3.79
CA ILE A 104 18.68 8.02 -4.01
C ILE A 104 17.89 7.58 -2.77
N TRP A 105 17.03 8.47 -2.27
CA TRP A 105 16.14 8.17 -1.15
C TRP A 105 14.89 7.43 -1.61
N TYR A 106 14.53 6.39 -0.87
CA TYR A 106 13.31 5.61 -1.09
C TYR A 106 12.64 5.26 0.24
N TRP A 107 11.31 5.18 0.20
CA TRP A 107 10.50 4.60 1.25
C TRP A 107 10.57 3.07 1.21
N SER A 108 10.19 2.41 2.30
CA SER A 108 10.10 0.95 2.43
C SER A 108 9.03 0.31 1.51
N ASP A 109 8.24 1.12 0.81
CA ASP A 109 7.33 0.72 -0.28
C ASP A 109 7.92 0.98 -1.69
N ASP A 110 9.24 1.18 -1.76
CA ASP A 110 10.07 1.45 -2.94
C ASP A 110 9.73 2.73 -3.71
N ARG A 111 8.90 3.63 -3.14
CA ARG A 111 8.68 4.94 -3.74
C ARG A 111 9.89 5.84 -3.49
N ALA A 112 10.37 6.51 -4.53
CA ALA A 112 11.36 7.56 -4.37
C ALA A 112 10.82 8.67 -3.44
N ILE A 113 11.65 9.15 -2.54
CA ILE A 113 11.30 10.28 -1.66
C ILE A 113 11.58 11.57 -2.42
N ASP A 114 10.57 12.43 -2.50
CA ASP A 114 10.74 13.79 -3.02
C ASP A 114 11.54 14.62 -2.02
N MET A 115 12.68 15.15 -2.47
CA MET A 115 13.60 15.95 -1.66
C MET A 115 13.04 17.34 -1.36
N GLU A 116 12.03 17.79 -2.10
CA GLU A 116 11.30 19.04 -1.84
C GLU A 116 10.02 18.80 -1.02
N ALA A 117 9.81 17.57 -0.54
CA ALA A 117 8.60 17.21 0.16
C ALA A 117 8.39 17.97 1.47
N HIS A 118 7.13 18.30 1.72
CA HIS A 118 6.70 19.14 2.84
C HIS A 118 6.97 18.57 4.24
N TYR A 119 7.32 17.28 4.35
CA TYR A 119 7.58 16.61 5.62
C TYR A 119 9.04 16.72 6.06
N TRP A 120 9.98 17.05 5.16
CA TRP A 120 11.37 17.28 5.53
C TRP A 120 11.49 18.47 6.49
N PHE A 121 12.43 18.40 7.40
CA PHE A 121 12.85 19.59 8.12
C PHE A 121 13.64 20.51 7.18
N TYR A 122 13.73 21.78 7.56
CA TYR A 122 14.47 22.75 6.78
C TYR A 122 15.94 22.34 6.65
N TYR A 123 16.42 22.27 5.40
CA TYR A 123 17.75 21.78 5.00
C TYR A 123 17.99 20.27 5.14
N GLU A 124 16.94 19.47 5.35
CA GLU A 124 17.05 18.02 5.33
C GLU A 124 16.59 17.41 3.99
N PRO A 125 17.11 16.23 3.64
CA PRO A 125 18.23 15.54 4.29
C PRO A 125 19.58 16.23 4.00
N ASN A 126 20.50 16.23 4.96
CA ASN A 126 21.79 16.89 4.85
C ASN A 126 22.90 15.87 4.49
N GLU A 127 23.59 16.05 3.36
CA GLU A 127 24.31 14.97 2.65
C GLU A 127 25.48 14.28 3.39
N ASP A 128 25.19 13.24 4.18
CA ASP A 128 26.11 12.25 4.71
C ASP A 128 25.92 10.85 4.04
N THR A 129 26.81 9.91 4.39
CA THR A 129 26.78 8.51 3.93
C THR A 129 26.21 7.59 5.02
N ASN A 130 25.28 6.69 4.68
CA ASN A 130 24.55 5.74 5.56
C ASN A 130 23.38 6.34 6.36
N GLU A 131 22.43 6.93 5.63
CA GLU A 131 21.31 7.69 6.19
C GLU A 131 19.98 6.95 6.11
N CYS A 132 19.25 6.99 7.22
CA CYS A 132 17.90 6.48 7.36
C CYS A 132 17.00 7.58 7.94
N ALA A 133 15.72 7.58 7.57
CA ALA A 133 14.78 8.63 7.94
C ALA A 133 14.24 8.42 9.36
N ILE A 134 14.32 9.48 10.16
CA ILE A 134 13.66 9.58 11.46
C ILE A 134 12.56 10.63 11.40
N THR A 135 11.49 10.41 12.14
CA THR A 135 10.62 11.50 12.58
C THR A 135 11.22 12.12 13.83
N ASN A 136 11.39 13.43 13.84
CA ASN A 136 11.89 14.18 14.98
C ASN A 136 10.96 15.37 15.26
N ILE A 137 10.89 15.75 16.53
CA ILE A 137 10.04 16.82 17.00
C ILE A 137 10.84 18.12 16.93
N THR A 138 10.57 18.93 15.92
CA THR A 138 11.07 20.31 15.91
C THR A 138 10.12 21.18 16.73
N ILE A 139 10.56 21.60 17.92
CA ILE A 139 9.83 22.58 18.72
C ILE A 139 10.25 23.98 18.23
N SER A 140 9.50 24.55 17.30
CA SER A 140 9.59 25.98 16.98
C SER A 140 8.56 26.75 17.79
N THR A 141 8.95 27.93 18.30
CA THR A 141 8.13 28.82 19.16
C THR A 141 6.73 29.17 18.63
N ASN A 142 6.42 28.88 17.36
CA ASN A 142 5.11 29.16 16.76
C ASN A 142 4.41 27.94 16.12
N TYR A 143 5.07 26.77 16.01
CA TYR A 143 4.49 25.57 15.39
C TYR A 143 5.12 24.31 16.01
N ASN A 144 4.30 23.52 16.71
CA ASN A 144 4.68 22.16 17.12
C ASN A 144 4.29 21.20 15.99
N ARG A 145 5.22 20.91 15.08
CA ARG A 145 5.03 19.94 14.01
C ARG A 145 6.20 18.95 14.01
N GLY A 146 5.89 17.68 13.75
CA GLY A 146 6.91 16.67 13.49
C GLY A 146 7.47 16.87 12.08
N HIS A 147 8.77 16.73 11.93
CA HIS A 147 9.43 16.71 10.63
C HIS A 147 10.22 15.42 10.49
N ILE A 148 10.58 15.05 9.27
CA ILE A 148 11.56 14.01 9.04
C ILE A 148 12.96 14.61 8.87
N TYR A 149 13.94 13.87 9.36
CA TYR A 149 15.37 14.13 9.29
C TYR A 149 16.06 12.84 8.84
N ASP A 150 17.28 12.92 8.34
CA ASP A 150 18.15 11.77 8.25
C ASP A 150 18.88 11.50 9.59
N SER A 151 19.35 10.27 9.77
CA SER A 151 20.19 9.84 10.88
C SER A 151 20.95 8.59 10.48
N ASP A 152 22.12 8.38 11.11
CA ASP A 152 22.89 7.14 10.94
C ASP A 152 22.04 5.91 11.28
N CYS A 153 21.84 5.04 10.28
CA CYS A 153 21.03 3.82 10.36
C CYS A 153 21.44 2.85 11.47
N SER A 154 22.69 2.95 11.95
CA SER A 154 23.23 2.09 13.01
C SER A 154 22.77 2.50 14.42
N THR A 155 22.23 3.71 14.59
CA THR A 155 21.78 4.21 15.89
C THR A 155 20.52 3.49 16.37
N SER A 156 20.43 3.25 17.68
CA SER A 156 19.21 2.67 18.26
C SER A 156 18.16 3.75 18.49
N ARG A 157 16.94 3.55 17.97
CA ARG A 157 15.79 4.43 18.18
C ARG A 157 14.51 3.62 18.22
N LYS A 158 13.45 4.21 18.77
CA LYS A 158 12.09 3.68 18.61
C LYS A 158 11.70 3.73 17.13
N PHE A 159 10.65 3.03 16.76
CA PHE A 159 10.23 2.90 15.38
C PHE A 159 8.71 2.86 15.25
N ILE A 160 8.21 3.30 14.10
CA ILE A 160 6.80 3.23 13.76
C ILE A 160 6.63 2.17 12.70
N CYS A 161 5.84 1.16 13.01
CA CYS A 161 5.36 0.22 12.02
C CYS A 161 4.03 0.71 11.47
N GLN A 162 3.82 0.48 10.18
CA GLN A 162 2.54 0.61 9.52
C GLN A 162 2.17 -0.76 8.99
N THR A 163 0.91 -1.16 9.14
CA THR A 163 0.38 -2.35 8.47
C THR A 163 -0.46 -1.95 7.27
N GLY A 164 -0.39 -2.76 6.22
CA GLY A 164 -1.00 -2.48 4.92
C GLY A 164 -1.27 -3.75 4.13
N CYS A 165 -1.02 -3.70 2.82
CA CYS A 165 -1.42 -4.72 1.86
C CYS A 165 -1.03 -6.17 2.19
N PRO A 166 -1.75 -7.17 1.65
CA PRO A 166 -1.41 -8.59 1.84
C PRO A 166 -0.04 -8.97 1.26
N PHE A 167 0.47 -10.15 1.64
CA PHE A 167 1.71 -10.71 1.08
C PHE A 167 1.71 -10.69 -0.47
N ASN A 168 2.82 -10.26 -1.07
CA ASN A 168 3.01 -10.01 -2.51
C ASN A 168 2.21 -8.85 -3.13
N PHE A 169 1.47 -8.09 -2.32
CA PHE A 169 0.86 -6.84 -2.76
C PHE A 169 1.67 -5.64 -2.27
N ARG A 170 2.06 -4.79 -3.21
CA ARG A 170 2.66 -3.49 -2.98
C ARG A 170 1.57 -2.44 -2.76
N ARG A 171 1.77 -1.57 -1.77
CA ARG A 171 0.88 -0.42 -1.56
C ARG A 171 1.26 0.70 -2.53
N ILE A 172 0.28 1.20 -3.29
CA ILE A 172 0.44 2.42 -4.10
C ILE A 172 -0.78 3.29 -3.84
N GLY A 173 -0.56 4.47 -3.24
CA GLY A 173 -1.65 5.27 -2.72
C GLY A 173 -2.45 4.54 -1.64
N LYS A 174 -3.77 4.48 -1.79
CA LYS A 174 -4.69 3.77 -0.89
C LYS A 174 -4.93 2.31 -1.28
N PHE A 175 -4.37 1.85 -2.39
CA PHE A 175 -4.67 0.55 -2.97
C PHE A 175 -3.48 -0.40 -2.89
N CYS A 176 -3.79 -1.69 -3.07
CA CYS A 176 -2.83 -2.77 -3.03
C CYS A 176 -2.74 -3.42 -4.40
N TYR A 177 -1.53 -3.54 -4.93
CA TYR A 177 -1.26 -4.06 -6.26
C TYR A 177 -0.28 -5.22 -6.22
N LEU A 178 -0.55 -6.27 -6.98
CA LEU A 178 0.41 -7.33 -7.24
C LEU A 178 0.92 -7.19 -8.67
N ILE A 179 2.24 -7.12 -8.85
CA ILE A 179 2.88 -6.92 -10.16
C ILE A 179 3.56 -8.23 -10.56
N SER A 180 3.04 -8.90 -11.60
CA SER A 180 3.45 -10.28 -11.90
C SER A 180 4.94 -10.41 -12.24
N SER A 181 5.53 -9.38 -12.88
CA SER A 181 6.95 -9.35 -13.26
C SER A 181 7.89 -9.27 -12.07
N GLU A 182 7.51 -8.56 -11.00
CA GLU A 182 8.30 -8.45 -9.76
C GLU A 182 8.40 -9.81 -9.04
N LEU A 183 7.37 -10.64 -9.20
CA LEU A 183 7.31 -11.98 -8.63
C LEU A 183 7.93 -13.06 -9.52
N GLY A 184 8.46 -12.69 -10.69
CA GLY A 184 8.99 -13.64 -11.66
C GLY A 184 7.94 -14.58 -12.27
N LEU A 185 6.65 -14.17 -12.29
CA LEU A 185 5.59 -14.94 -12.90
C LEU A 185 5.67 -14.85 -14.42
N SER A 186 5.37 -15.96 -15.08
CA SER A 186 5.29 -16.02 -16.54
C SER A 186 4.21 -15.09 -17.07
N ALA A 187 4.50 -14.49 -18.24
CA ALA A 187 3.51 -13.79 -19.03
C ALA A 187 2.40 -14.75 -19.49
N ILE A 188 1.13 -14.33 -19.38
CA ILE A 188 -0.05 -15.15 -19.68
C ILE A 188 -1.11 -14.34 -20.45
N HIS A 189 -2.13 -15.03 -20.97
CA HIS A 189 -3.25 -14.42 -21.69
C HIS A 189 -4.10 -13.56 -20.75
N TRP A 190 -4.87 -12.61 -21.30
CA TRP A 190 -5.60 -11.64 -20.47
C TRP A 190 -6.62 -12.33 -19.54
N GLN A 191 -7.37 -13.31 -20.07
CA GLN A 191 -8.35 -14.04 -19.26
C GLN A 191 -7.66 -14.88 -18.18
N ASP A 192 -6.55 -15.55 -18.50
CA ASP A 192 -5.78 -16.32 -17.52
C ASP A 192 -5.22 -15.41 -16.41
N ALA A 193 -4.79 -14.18 -16.77
CA ALA A 193 -4.36 -13.17 -15.81
C ALA A 193 -5.49 -12.74 -14.88
N ARG A 194 -6.69 -12.53 -15.43
CA ARG A 194 -7.87 -12.23 -14.65
C ARG A 194 -8.21 -13.36 -13.67
N ASP A 195 -8.27 -14.59 -14.17
CA ASP A 195 -8.58 -15.77 -13.37
C ASP A 195 -7.54 -15.96 -12.26
N TYR A 196 -6.26 -15.70 -12.55
CA TYR A 196 -5.20 -15.68 -11.55
C TYR A 196 -5.47 -14.64 -10.46
N CYS A 197 -5.73 -13.39 -10.82
CA CYS A 197 -5.99 -12.33 -9.84
C CYS A 197 -7.21 -12.64 -8.96
N GLN A 198 -8.28 -13.17 -9.56
CA GLN A 198 -9.50 -13.55 -8.83
C GLN A 198 -9.31 -14.77 -7.92
N ALA A 199 -8.32 -15.62 -8.20
CA ALA A 199 -7.98 -16.77 -7.37
C ALA A 199 -7.04 -16.44 -6.21
N LEU A 200 -6.52 -15.21 -6.12
CA LEU A 200 -5.63 -14.79 -5.04
C LEU A 200 -6.37 -14.86 -3.69
N ALA A 201 -5.72 -15.48 -2.71
CA ALA A 201 -6.17 -15.41 -1.33
C ALA A 201 -5.94 -13.98 -0.81
N VAL A 202 -7.02 -13.23 -0.69
CA VAL A 202 -7.01 -11.89 -0.08
C VAL A 202 -7.82 -11.89 1.22
N PRO A 203 -7.62 -10.91 2.11
CA PRO A 203 -8.29 -10.85 3.40
C PRO A 203 -9.81 -10.87 3.30
N ALA A 204 -10.46 -11.34 4.37
CA ALA A 204 -11.91 -11.31 4.48
C ALA A 204 -12.47 -9.90 4.22
N GLY A 205 -13.57 -9.81 3.47
CA GLY A 205 -14.15 -8.53 3.07
C GLY A 205 -13.47 -7.85 1.88
N HIS A 206 -12.50 -8.50 1.24
CA HIS A 206 -11.86 -8.04 0.01
C HIS A 206 -11.98 -9.09 -1.11
N HIS A 207 -11.71 -8.67 -2.34
CA HIS A 207 -11.42 -9.53 -3.48
C HIS A 207 -10.27 -8.91 -4.28
N ALA A 208 -9.64 -9.69 -5.16
CA ALA A 208 -8.70 -9.16 -6.15
C ALA A 208 -9.21 -9.42 -7.56
N ASP A 209 -8.90 -8.51 -8.47
CA ASP A 209 -9.13 -8.64 -9.92
C ASP A 209 -7.96 -7.92 -10.63
N LEU A 210 -7.95 -7.91 -11.96
CA LEU A 210 -7.01 -7.06 -12.69
C LEU A 210 -7.16 -5.59 -12.27
N ALA A 211 -6.05 -4.86 -12.23
CA ALA A 211 -6.05 -3.47 -11.81
C ALA A 211 -6.93 -2.59 -12.69
N VAL A 212 -7.43 -1.49 -12.14
CA VAL A 212 -8.26 -0.51 -12.86
C VAL A 212 -7.74 0.89 -12.57
N LEU A 213 -8.07 1.85 -13.44
CA LEU A 213 -7.73 3.26 -13.27
C LEU A 213 -8.97 4.11 -12.95
N GLY A 214 -8.74 5.35 -12.53
CA GLY A 214 -9.77 6.38 -12.36
C GLY A 214 -10.70 6.13 -11.17
N MET A 215 -10.30 5.31 -10.21
CA MET A 215 -11.07 5.13 -8.97
C MET A 215 -11.07 6.43 -8.15
N PRO A 216 -12.12 6.68 -7.35
CA PRO A 216 -12.09 7.77 -6.37
C PRO A 216 -10.86 7.65 -5.47
N GLU A 217 -10.16 8.76 -5.24
CA GLU A 217 -8.96 8.83 -4.39
C GLU A 217 -7.76 8.02 -4.89
N GLN A 218 -7.80 7.54 -6.14
CA GLN A 218 -6.67 6.92 -6.82
C GLN A 218 -5.81 7.98 -7.47
N ASP A 219 -4.54 8.05 -7.07
CA ASP A 219 -3.54 8.84 -7.78
C ASP A 219 -3.04 8.04 -8.99
N ASP A 220 -3.81 8.08 -10.08
CA ASP A 220 -3.48 7.37 -11.31
C ASP A 220 -2.15 7.81 -11.90
N TYR A 221 -1.76 9.08 -11.73
CA TYR A 221 -0.48 9.57 -12.26
C TYR A 221 0.68 8.88 -11.53
N HIS A 222 0.61 8.84 -10.21
CA HIS A 222 1.60 8.12 -9.42
C HIS A 222 1.56 6.62 -9.69
N LEU A 223 0.36 6.03 -9.79
CA LEU A 223 0.20 4.61 -10.13
C LEU A 223 0.86 4.26 -11.47
N LEU A 224 0.57 5.02 -12.52
CA LEU A 224 1.09 4.79 -13.86
C LEU A 224 2.60 4.98 -13.97
N ASN A 225 3.17 5.87 -13.16
CA ASN A 225 4.62 6.03 -13.06
C ASN A 225 5.25 4.90 -12.24
N THR A 226 4.72 4.60 -11.05
CA THR A 226 5.29 3.60 -10.12
C THR A 226 5.19 2.16 -10.65
N LEU A 227 4.12 1.81 -11.37
CA LEU A 227 3.91 0.46 -11.88
C LEU A 227 4.83 0.11 -13.07
N LEU A 228 5.33 1.09 -13.82
CA LEU A 228 6.01 0.85 -15.10
C LEU A 228 7.31 1.63 -15.30
N SER A 229 7.72 2.51 -14.39
CA SER A 229 9.00 3.23 -14.50
C SER A 229 10.22 2.30 -14.48
N SER A 230 10.08 1.08 -13.96
CA SER A 230 11.13 0.06 -13.92
C SER A 230 11.03 -0.98 -15.05
N TYR A 231 9.97 -0.95 -15.88
CA TYR A 231 9.66 -2.02 -16.82
C TYR A 231 9.32 -1.50 -18.21
N ASP A 232 10.17 -1.84 -19.19
CA ASP A 232 9.94 -1.59 -20.62
C ASP A 232 8.93 -2.59 -21.22
N SER A 233 8.03 -3.15 -20.39
CA SER A 233 7.17 -4.27 -20.75
C SER A 233 5.69 -3.87 -20.76
N ASN A 234 5.03 -4.27 -21.84
CA ASN A 234 3.60 -4.11 -22.00
C ASN A 234 2.85 -5.04 -21.03
N THR A 235 1.97 -4.49 -20.20
CA THR A 235 1.42 -5.21 -19.04
C THR A 235 -0.11 -5.16 -19.01
N TRP A 236 -0.77 -6.31 -18.86
CA TRP A 236 -2.23 -6.42 -18.80
C TRP A 236 -2.81 -5.66 -17.61
N ILE A 237 -3.92 -4.96 -17.88
CA ILE A 237 -4.76 -4.29 -16.89
C ILE A 237 -6.24 -4.60 -17.18
N GLY A 238 -7.13 -4.30 -16.24
CA GLY A 238 -8.51 -4.78 -16.21
C GLY A 238 -9.47 -4.14 -17.21
N GLY A 239 -9.01 -3.40 -18.21
CA GLY A 239 -9.90 -2.88 -19.25
C GLY A 239 -10.13 -3.92 -20.34
N PHE A 240 -11.38 -4.07 -20.79
CA PHE A 240 -11.76 -4.93 -21.90
C PHE A 240 -12.96 -4.36 -22.68
N ALA A 241 -13.12 -4.74 -23.93
CA ALA A 241 -14.25 -4.35 -24.77
C ALA A 241 -15.45 -5.28 -24.54
N GLU A 242 -16.57 -4.73 -24.04
CA GLU A 242 -17.84 -5.46 -23.94
C GLU A 242 -18.50 -5.65 -25.31
N THR A 243 -18.43 -4.61 -26.14
CA THR A 243 -18.88 -4.58 -27.54
C THR A 243 -17.84 -3.82 -28.36
N ASP A 244 -17.98 -3.83 -29.69
CA ASP A 244 -17.07 -3.12 -30.58
C ASP A 244 -16.91 -1.66 -30.12
N CYS A 245 -15.68 -1.27 -29.78
CA CYS A 245 -15.30 0.06 -29.26
C CYS A 245 -15.81 0.47 -27.88
N ASN A 246 -16.55 -0.37 -27.16
CA ASN A 246 -17.04 -0.01 -25.82
C ASN A 246 -16.21 -0.71 -24.75
N TYR A 247 -15.24 0.01 -24.20
CA TYR A 247 -14.35 -0.51 -23.16
C TYR A 247 -14.90 -0.23 -21.77
N VAL A 248 -14.79 -1.23 -20.92
CA VAL A 248 -15.13 -1.14 -19.50
C VAL A 248 -13.99 -1.73 -18.68
N TRP A 249 -13.85 -1.26 -17.45
CA TRP A 249 -13.02 -1.89 -16.44
C TRP A 249 -13.69 -3.16 -15.91
N VAL A 250 -12.92 -4.09 -15.34
CA VAL A 250 -13.42 -5.29 -14.68
C VAL A 250 -14.39 -5.01 -13.52
N ASP A 251 -14.39 -3.80 -12.98
CA ASP A 251 -15.34 -3.32 -11.96
C ASP A 251 -16.65 -2.76 -12.54
N GLY A 252 -16.80 -2.76 -13.87
CA GLY A 252 -17.99 -2.34 -14.61
C GLY A 252 -18.06 -0.85 -14.94
N ARG A 253 -17.08 -0.04 -14.56
CA ARG A 253 -17.03 1.37 -14.97
C ARG A 253 -16.61 1.50 -16.42
N GLU A 254 -17.22 2.42 -17.16
CA GLU A 254 -16.85 2.70 -18.55
C GLU A 254 -15.45 3.32 -18.66
N ILE A 255 -14.76 3.00 -19.75
CA ILE A 255 -13.53 3.67 -20.19
C ILE A 255 -13.88 4.50 -21.43
N PRO A 256 -14.19 5.80 -21.28
CA PRO A 256 -14.54 6.65 -22.41
C PRO A 256 -13.40 6.65 -23.45
N SER A 257 -13.73 6.67 -24.74
CA SER A 257 -12.72 6.84 -25.81
C SER A 257 -11.98 8.18 -25.71
N SER A 258 -12.56 9.16 -25.02
CA SER A 258 -11.93 10.44 -24.68
C SER A 258 -11.07 10.41 -23.40
N SER A 259 -10.92 9.25 -22.77
CA SER A 259 -10.15 9.11 -21.54
C SER A 259 -8.69 9.55 -21.74
N LEU A 260 -8.15 10.27 -20.75
CA LEU A 260 -6.77 10.74 -20.74
C LEU A 260 -5.74 9.61 -20.59
N TYR A 261 -6.18 8.38 -20.32
CA TYR A 261 -5.31 7.22 -20.24
C TYR A 261 -4.91 6.70 -21.62
N TRP A 262 -5.77 6.83 -22.63
CA TRP A 262 -5.49 6.31 -23.97
C TRP A 262 -4.27 6.98 -24.61
N ASP A 263 -3.48 6.23 -25.38
CA ASP A 263 -2.41 6.80 -26.18
C ASP A 263 -2.98 7.60 -27.36
N SER A 264 -3.00 8.92 -27.19
CA SER A 264 -3.47 9.86 -28.20
C SER A 264 -2.65 9.84 -29.50
N ASN A 265 -1.42 9.33 -29.48
CA ASN A 265 -0.57 9.26 -30.68
C ASN A 265 -0.86 8.00 -31.52
N GLY A 266 -1.52 6.99 -30.93
CA GLY A 266 -1.79 5.70 -31.55
C GLY A 266 -3.14 5.58 -32.26
N SER A 267 -4.03 6.57 -32.14
CA SER A 267 -5.47 6.43 -32.46
C SER A 267 -6.16 5.36 -31.61
N GLU A 268 -5.87 5.38 -30.30
CA GLU A 268 -6.45 4.46 -29.32
C GLU A 268 -7.79 4.97 -28.76
N PRO A 269 -8.75 4.08 -28.46
CA PRO A 269 -8.74 2.66 -28.82
C PRO A 269 -8.88 2.47 -30.35
N ALA A 270 -8.09 1.57 -30.93
CA ALA A 270 -8.09 1.27 -32.36
C ALA A 270 -9.35 0.53 -32.82
N CYS A 271 -10.19 0.08 -31.87
CA CYS A 271 -11.61 -0.15 -32.13
C CYS A 271 -11.88 -1.34 -33.09
N SER A 272 -10.96 -2.30 -33.10
CA SER A 272 -10.86 -3.34 -34.12
C SER A 272 -11.17 -4.74 -33.54
N THR A 273 -10.28 -5.70 -33.75
CA THR A 273 -10.27 -7.03 -33.13
C THR A 273 -9.68 -7.04 -31.71
N GLU A 274 -9.20 -5.89 -31.24
CA GLU A 274 -8.48 -5.70 -29.99
C GLU A 274 -9.46 -5.58 -28.83
N LYS A 275 -9.56 -6.61 -27.98
CA LYS A 275 -10.59 -6.68 -26.94
C LYS A 275 -10.09 -6.39 -25.54
N PHE A 276 -8.78 -6.31 -25.35
CA PHE A 276 -8.17 -6.24 -24.02
C PHE A 276 -7.25 -5.05 -23.94
N THR A 277 -7.05 -4.50 -22.75
CA THR A 277 -6.20 -3.33 -22.57
C THR A 277 -4.93 -3.66 -21.81
N TYR A 278 -3.86 -2.98 -22.19
CA TYR A 278 -2.57 -3.07 -21.51
C TYR A 278 -1.98 -1.69 -21.30
N LEU A 279 -1.11 -1.58 -20.31
CA LEU A 279 -0.29 -0.40 -20.08
C LEU A 279 1.03 -0.53 -20.84
N THR A 280 1.46 0.58 -21.44
CA THR A 280 2.73 0.69 -22.15
C THR A 280 3.45 1.98 -21.79
N HIS A 281 4.75 1.91 -21.53
CA HIS A 281 5.57 3.08 -21.26
C HIS A 281 6.15 3.66 -22.55
N VAL A 282 5.91 4.94 -22.81
CA VAL A 282 6.45 5.65 -23.97
C VAL A 282 7.63 6.50 -23.52
N THR A 283 8.84 5.97 -23.70
CA THR A 283 10.10 6.57 -23.22
C THR A 283 10.29 8.01 -23.68
N ALA A 284 9.95 8.32 -24.94
CA ALA A 284 10.09 9.67 -25.51
C ALA A 284 9.25 10.73 -24.78
N LEU A 285 8.18 10.32 -24.10
CA LEU A 285 7.28 11.20 -23.36
C LEU A 285 7.40 11.00 -21.84
N ASN A 286 8.25 10.08 -21.40
CA ASN A 286 8.35 9.60 -20.02
C ASN A 286 6.97 9.39 -19.37
N ARG A 287 6.07 8.72 -20.11
CA ARG A 287 4.68 8.58 -19.71
C ARG A 287 4.14 7.22 -20.12
N THR A 288 3.33 6.67 -19.23
CA THR A 288 2.59 5.44 -19.45
C THR A 288 1.21 5.74 -20.02
N TYR A 289 0.79 4.93 -20.99
CA TYR A 289 -0.52 5.02 -21.65
C TYR A 289 -1.23 3.67 -21.66
N LEU A 290 -2.55 3.72 -21.80
CA LEU A 290 -3.43 2.59 -22.08
C LEU A 290 -3.52 2.40 -23.60
N ARG A 291 -3.45 1.14 -24.04
CA ARG A 291 -3.69 0.73 -25.42
C ARG A 291 -4.57 -0.51 -25.46
N ASP A 292 -5.35 -0.67 -26.53
CA ASP A 292 -6.04 -1.93 -26.80
C ASP A 292 -5.10 -2.94 -27.49
N ALA A 293 -5.39 -4.23 -27.32
CA ALA A 293 -4.68 -5.33 -27.95
C ALA A 293 -5.57 -6.55 -28.15
N THR A 294 -5.15 -7.38 -29.11
CA THR A 294 -5.60 -8.77 -29.19
C THR A 294 -5.02 -9.56 -28.03
N ASP A 295 -5.65 -10.68 -27.70
CA ASP A 295 -5.15 -11.56 -26.65
C ASP A 295 -3.73 -12.06 -26.97
N GLY A 296 -2.90 -12.18 -25.94
CA GLY A 296 -1.50 -12.56 -26.05
C GLY A 296 -0.85 -12.68 -24.68
N SER A 297 0.34 -13.28 -24.62
CA SER A 297 1.05 -13.44 -23.36
C SER A 297 1.70 -12.14 -22.93
N ARG A 298 1.31 -11.59 -21.78
CA ARG A 298 1.95 -10.43 -21.15
C ARG A 298 2.04 -10.60 -19.63
N PRO A 299 2.97 -9.89 -18.96
CA PRO A 299 2.84 -9.62 -17.53
C PRO A 299 1.50 -8.97 -17.22
N PHE A 300 1.08 -8.99 -15.97
CA PHE A 300 -0.21 -8.46 -15.53
C PHE A 300 -0.12 -7.85 -14.13
N ILE A 301 -1.10 -7.01 -13.80
CA ILE A 301 -1.20 -6.36 -12.49
C ILE A 301 -2.56 -6.65 -11.89
N CYS A 302 -2.55 -7.22 -10.69
CA CYS A 302 -3.77 -7.38 -9.90
C CYS A 302 -3.92 -6.18 -8.95
N GLN A 303 -5.16 -5.84 -8.62
CA GLN A 303 -5.51 -4.88 -7.59
C GLN A 303 -6.47 -5.52 -6.59
N MET A 304 -6.30 -5.19 -5.32
CA MET A 304 -7.25 -5.57 -4.28
C MET A 304 -8.34 -4.51 -4.13
N PHE A 305 -9.58 -4.99 -4.00
CA PHE A 305 -10.78 -4.18 -3.87
C PHE A 305 -11.50 -4.54 -2.58
N ALA A 306 -12.01 -3.53 -1.88
CA ALA A 306 -12.93 -3.76 -0.77
C ALA A 306 -14.27 -4.29 -1.32
N THR A 307 -14.78 -5.37 -0.73
CA THR A 307 -16.10 -5.89 -1.05
C THR A 307 -17.13 -4.98 -0.39
N THR A 308 -17.77 -4.09 -1.16
CA THR A 308 -18.92 -3.33 -0.66
C THR A 308 -19.97 -4.31 -0.15
N GLN A 309 -20.23 -4.32 1.16
CA GLN A 309 -21.43 -4.96 1.68
C GLN A 309 -22.63 -4.21 1.08
N ARG A 310 -23.34 -4.86 0.15
CA ARG A 310 -24.68 -4.41 -0.23
C ARG A 310 -25.57 -4.62 0.99
N THR A 311 -25.79 -3.56 1.77
CA THR A 311 -26.90 -3.47 2.72
C THR A 311 -28.22 -3.44 1.99
#